data_AF-A0A1Y5HXW0-F1
#
_entry.id   AF-A0A1Y5HXW0-F1
#
_cell.length_a   1.000
_cell.length_b   1.000
_cell.length_c   1.000
_cell.angle_alpha   90.00
_cell.angle_beta   90.00
_cell.angle_gamma   90.00
#
_symmetry.space_group_name_H-M   'P 1'
#
loop_
_entity.id
_entity.type
_entity.pdbx_description
1 polymer ?
#
loop_
_entity_poly.entity_id
_entity_poly.type
_entity_poly.pdbx_seq_one_letter_code
_entity_poly.pdbx_strand_id
1 'polypeptide(L)'
;MMRWGSIIFSLPAILLLSLYGWELSSVNDCIDQGLSYNFELEQCIDGKQDIRSPFYARHTFFVNSMLLLSVVGSIMMTVAMIQRGMQRD
;
A
#
# COMPACT_ATOMS: atom_id res chain seq x y z
N MET A 1 18.34 11.01 -12.40
CA MET A 1 17.34 11.16 -11.33
C MET A 1 15.90 10.88 -11.75
N MET A 2 15.37 11.44 -12.84
CA MET A 2 13.91 11.42 -13.10
C MET A 2 13.27 10.02 -13.23
N ARG A 3 13.91 9.07 -13.95
CA ARG A 3 13.42 7.67 -14.06
C ARG A 3 13.43 6.93 -12.72
N TRP A 4 14.41 7.19 -11.87
CA TRP A 4 14.52 6.56 -10.56
C TRP A 4 13.52 7.15 -9.57
N GLY A 5 13.35 8.48 -9.56
CA GLY A 5 12.34 9.14 -8.74
C GLY A 5 10.92 8.65 -9.04
N SER A 6 10.58 8.46 -10.32
CA SER A 6 9.27 7.91 -10.70
C SER A 6 9.04 6.48 -10.22
N ILE A 7 10.07 5.62 -10.28
CA ILE A 7 9.98 4.23 -9.81
C ILE A 7 9.83 4.20 -8.28
N ILE A 8 10.66 4.97 -7.56
CA ILE A 8 10.62 5.04 -6.09
C ILE A 8 9.28 5.62 -5.61
N PHE A 9 8.67 6.53 -6.38
CA PHE A 9 7.36 7.09 -6.07
C PHE A 9 6.22 6.09 -6.31
N SER A 10 6.18 5.45 -7.48
CA SER A 10 5.01 4.66 -7.91
C SER A 10 5.01 3.23 -7.37
N LEU A 11 6.18 2.61 -7.20
CA LEU A 11 6.29 1.21 -6.78
C LEU A 11 5.66 0.95 -5.40
N PRO A 12 5.89 1.77 -4.35
CA PRO A 12 5.25 1.59 -3.06
C PRO A 12 3.72 1.63 -3.14
N ALA A 13 3.17 2.57 -3.92
CA ALA A 13 1.72 2.72 -4.06
C ALA A 13 1.08 1.52 -4.76
N ILE A 14 1.69 1.02 -5.83
CA ILE A 14 1.21 -0.17 -6.56
C ILE A 14 1.24 -1.39 -5.63
N LEU A 15 2.32 -1.55 -4.86
CA LEU A 15 2.51 -2.67 -3.96
C LEU A 15 1.47 -2.65 -2.83
N LEU A 16 1.26 -1.50 -2.19
CA LEU A 16 0.25 -1.34 -1.15
C LEU A 16 -1.17 -1.63 -1.66
N LEU A 17 -1.53 -1.12 -2.84
CA LEU A 17 -2.84 -1.38 -3.44
C LEU A 17 -3.04 -2.86 -3.76
N SER A 18 -2.00 -3.53 -4.25
CA SER A 18 -2.06 -4.96 -4.59
C SER A 18 -2.25 -5.81 -3.34
N LEU A 19 -1.49 -5.55 -2.27
CA LEU A 19 -1.63 -6.27 -1.00
C LEU A 19 -2.98 -6.03 -0.34
N TYR A 20 -3.44 -4.77 -0.31
CA TYR A 20 -4.76 -4.45 0.21
C TYR A 20 -5.88 -5.11 -0.59
N GLY A 21 -5.77 -5.10 -1.92
CA GLY A 21 -6.74 -5.75 -2.81
C GLY A 21 -6.81 -7.25 -2.61
N TRP A 22 -5.65 -7.90 -2.39
CA TRP A 22 -5.57 -9.32 -2.09
C TRP A 22 -6.31 -9.66 -0.79
N GLU A 23 -6.02 -8.95 0.29
CA GLU A 23 -6.68 -9.18 1.58
C GLU A 23 -8.19 -8.90 1.49
N LEU A 24 -8.58 -7.83 0.80
CA LEU A 24 -9.99 -7.51 0.62
C LEU A 24 -10.72 -8.62 -0.14
N SER A 25 -10.08 -9.22 -1.15
CA SER A 25 -10.64 -10.36 -1.88
C SER A 25 -10.85 -11.56 -0.96
N SER A 26 -9.85 -11.95 -0.16
CA SER A 26 -9.99 -13.10 0.74
C SER A 26 -11.04 -12.90 1.82
N VAL A 27 -11.14 -11.66 2.34
CA VAL A 27 -12.20 -11.28 3.28
C VAL A 27 -13.57 -11.38 2.62
N ASN A 28 -13.72 -10.85 1.40
CA ASN A 28 -15.00 -10.87 0.69
C ASN A 28 -15.43 -12.30 0.36
N ASP A 29 -14.51 -13.16 -0.06
CA ASP A 29 -14.79 -14.58 -0.35
C ASP A 29 -15.34 -15.32 0.88
N CYS A 30 -14.82 -15.04 2.09
CA CYS A 30 -15.37 -15.63 3.31
C CYS A 30 -16.75 -15.07 3.67
N ILE A 31 -16.95 -13.75 3.51
CA ILE A 31 -18.24 -13.11 3.77
C ILE A 31 -19.32 -13.64 2.81
N ASP A 32 -18.97 -13.84 1.54
CA ASP A 32 -19.87 -14.40 0.52
C ASP A 32 -20.27 -15.86 0.83
N GLN A 33 -19.41 -16.61 1.55
CA GLN A 33 -19.71 -17.95 2.06
C GLN A 33 -20.54 -17.93 3.36
N GLY A 34 -20.85 -16.76 3.91
CA GLY A 34 -21.53 -16.60 5.20
C GLY A 34 -20.63 -16.82 6.42
N LEU A 35 -19.31 -16.87 6.21
CA LEU A 35 -18.28 -17.05 7.24
C LEU A 35 -17.69 -15.70 7.67
N SER A 36 -16.91 -15.71 8.75
CA SER A 36 -16.10 -14.56 9.17
C SER A 36 -14.62 -14.78 8.87
N TYR A 37 -13.91 -13.77 8.40
CA TYR A 37 -12.46 -13.86 8.19
C TYR A 37 -11.69 -13.60 9.49
N ASN A 38 -10.81 -14.54 9.88
CA ASN A 38 -9.89 -14.35 10.99
C ASN A 38 -8.54 -13.83 10.49
N PHE A 39 -8.18 -12.60 10.88
CA PHE A 39 -6.94 -11.93 10.46
C PHE A 39 -5.67 -12.45 11.14
N GLU A 40 -5.75 -13.21 12.23
CA GLU A 40 -4.59 -13.81 12.90
C GLU A 40 -4.23 -15.17 12.29
N LEU A 41 -5.25 -15.95 11.92
CA LEU A 41 -5.10 -17.29 11.34
C LEU A 41 -5.13 -17.29 9.80
N GLU A 42 -5.47 -16.14 9.19
CA GLU A 42 -5.66 -15.97 7.73
C GLU A 42 -6.67 -16.96 7.13
N GLN A 43 -7.70 -17.34 7.89
CA GLN A 43 -8.68 -18.38 7.53
C GLN A 43 -10.12 -17.93 7.74
N CYS A 44 -11.05 -18.48 6.95
CA CYS A 44 -12.47 -18.35 7.22
C CYS A 44 -12.86 -19.22 8.43
N ILE A 45 -13.57 -18.64 9.39
CA ILE A 45 -14.07 -19.34 10.58
C ILE A 45 -15.59 -19.20 10.69
N ASP A 46 -16.22 -20.24 11.23
CA ASP A 46 -17.63 -20.22 11.62
C ASP A 46 -17.82 -19.40 12.90
N GLY A 47 -18.78 -18.47 12.88
CA GLY A 47 -19.12 -17.62 14.02
C GLY A 47 -19.09 -16.13 13.68
N LYS A 48 -19.66 -15.30 14.58
CA LYS A 48 -19.65 -13.84 14.43
C LYS A 48 -18.32 -13.28 14.92
N GLN A 49 -17.56 -12.66 14.02
CA GLN A 49 -16.48 -11.75 14.38
C GLN A 49 -16.93 -10.30 14.13
N ASP A 50 -16.98 -9.49 15.18
CA ASP A 50 -17.25 -8.04 15.09
C ASP A 50 -15.98 -7.20 14.85
N ILE A 51 -14.80 -7.84 14.80
CA ILE A 51 -13.51 -7.14 14.79
C ILE A 51 -13.01 -7.01 13.36
N ARG A 52 -13.36 -5.92 12.70
CA ARG A 52 -12.75 -5.52 11.43
C ARG A 52 -11.46 -4.76 11.69
N SER A 53 -10.31 -5.42 11.58
CA SER A 53 -9.00 -4.77 11.72
C SER A 53 -8.46 -4.37 10.33
N PRO A 54 -8.34 -3.06 10.03
CA PRO A 54 -7.90 -2.64 8.70
C PRO A 54 -6.41 -2.96 8.49
N PHE A 55 -6.04 -3.30 7.25
CA PHE A 55 -4.66 -3.64 6.85
C PHE A 55 -3.62 -2.64 7.35
N TYR A 56 -3.91 -1.33 7.24
CA TYR A 56 -2.99 -0.28 7.69
C TYR A 56 -2.77 -0.26 9.21
N ALA A 57 -3.74 -0.68 10.01
CA ALA A 57 -3.56 -0.74 11.46
C ALA A 57 -2.65 -1.91 11.84
N ARG A 58 -2.82 -3.07 11.20
CA ARG A 58 -1.97 -4.26 11.43
C ARG A 58 -0.55 -4.09 10.89
N HIS A 59 -0.39 -3.46 9.73
CA HIS A 59 0.91 -3.30 9.07
C HIS A 59 1.41 -1.84 9.10
N THR A 60 1.15 -1.12 10.20
CA THR A 60 1.43 0.32 10.34
C THR A 60 2.87 0.69 9.95
N PHE A 61 3.87 -0.02 10.45
CA PHE A 61 5.28 0.29 10.17
C PHE A 61 5.61 0.13 8.68
N PHE A 62 5.13 -0.96 8.06
CA PHE A 62 5.34 -1.22 6.65
C PHE A 62 4.67 -0.17 5.77
N VAL A 63 3.37 0.11 6.01
CA VAL A 63 2.61 1.12 5.26
C VAL A 63 3.28 2.49 5.37
N ASN A 64 3.66 2.91 6.58
CA ASN A 64 4.33 4.20 6.78
C ASN A 64 5.68 4.26 6.08
N SER A 65 6.48 3.19 6.11
CA SER A 65 7.78 3.16 5.40
C SER A 65 7.62 3.27 3.88
N MET A 66 6.60 2.59 3.31
CA MET A 66 6.27 2.67 1.89
C MET A 66 5.81 4.07 1.50
N LEU A 67 4.98 4.72 2.33
CA LEU A 67 4.55 6.10 2.10
C LEU A 67 5.72 7.08 2.20
N LEU A 68 6.63 6.91 3.16
CA LEU A 68 7.85 7.71 3.27
C LEU A 68 8.75 7.56 2.03
N LEU A 69 8.89 6.34 1.51
CA LEU A 69 9.60 6.11 0.24
C LEU A 69 8.95 6.87 -0.91
N SER A 70 7.61 6.87 -1.01
CA SER A 70 6.91 7.67 -2.02
C SER A 70 7.19 9.17 -1.87
N VAL A 71 7.22 9.70 -0.65
CA VAL A 71 7.60 11.11 -0.40
C VAL A 71 9.02 11.37 -0.90
N VAL A 72 9.99 10.52 -0.60
CA VAL A 72 11.38 10.64 -1.09
C VAL A 72 11.42 10.62 -2.63
N GLY A 73 10.69 9.71 -3.26
CA GLY A 73 10.58 9.65 -4.73
C GLY A 73 10.03 10.94 -5.33
N SER A 74 9.00 11.52 -4.70
CA SER A 74 8.42 12.80 -5.13
C SER A 74 9.41 13.96 -5.03
N ILE A 75 10.20 14.04 -3.96
CA ILE A 75 11.25 15.05 -3.78
C ILE A 75 12.31 14.91 -4.86
N MET A 76 12.78 13.68 -5.14
CA MET A 76 13.76 13.42 -6.20
C MET A 76 13.25 13.84 -7.58
N MET A 77 11.96 13.63 -7.88
CA MET A 77 11.34 14.08 -9.12
C MET A 77 11.31 15.61 -9.23
N THR A 78 10.86 16.30 -8.17
CA THR A 78 10.80 17.76 -8.13
C THR A 78 12.18 18.39 -8.31
N VAL A 79 13.20 17.89 -7.59
CA VAL A 79 14.58 18.37 -7.73
C VAL A 79 15.10 18.14 -9.15
N ALA A 80 14.82 16.99 -9.74
CA ALA A 80 15.23 16.69 -11.12
C ALA A 80 14.56 17.63 -12.15
N MET A 81 13.30 18.02 -11.93
CA MET A 81 12.61 18.98 -12.79
C MET A 81 13.20 20.39 -12.65
N ILE A 82 13.47 20.84 -11.43
CA ILE A 82 14.08 22.15 -11.18
C ILE A 82 15.47 22.23 -11.84
N GLN A 83 16.31 21.21 -11.65
CA GLN A 83 17.64 21.14 -12.28
C GLN A 83 17.57 21.18 -13.80
N ARG A 84 16.57 20.50 -14.41
CA ARG A 84 16.35 20.53 -15.85
C ARG A 84 15.84 21.88 -16.35
N GLY A 85 15.07 22.60 -15.55
CA GLY A 85 14.63 23.96 -15.86
C GLY A 85 15.80 24.94 -15.90
N MET A 86 16.68 24.87 -14.90
CA MET A 86 17.85 25.75 -14.77
C MET A 86 18.93 25.56 -15.85
N GLN A 87 18.94 24.43 -16.56
CA GLN A 87 19.89 24.18 -17.65
C GLN A 87 19.37 24.58 -19.04
N ARG A 88 18.14 25.12 -19.12
CA ARG A 88 17.54 25.60 -20.38
C ARG A 88 17.73 27.11 -20.58
N ASP A 89 18.44 27.78 -19.67
CA ASP A 89 18.97 29.14 -19.79
C ASP A 89 20.45 29.08 -20.21
#